data_AF-A0A9P7I6W5-F1
#
_entry.id   AF-A0A9P7I6W5-F1
#
_cell.length_a   1.000
_cell.length_b   1.000
_cell.length_c   1.000
_cell.angle_alpha   90.00
_cell.angle_beta   90.00
_cell.angle_gamma   90.00
#
_symmetry.space_group_name_H-M   'P 1'
#
loop_
_entity.id
_entity.type
_entity.pdbx_description
1 polymer ?
#
loop_
_entity_poly.entity_id
_entity_poly.type
_entity_poly.pdbx_seq_one_letter_code
_entity_poly.pdbx_strand_id
1 'polypeptide(L)'
;MWFYVRKRLSRTWLTSFLKHGIVKFPDSSTVLIKRLDFRQKLQTLAESLPPRFQPLVSYCKDNLQFVFGSTIPWCLNHGDLCDTNIIIDPLTGKLSGVIDWAEGSILPFGCALWGLETVLGRFDFEKGEWVYDEQREDLENLFWETFRSHVGSLNPAQKRGITVARLTGLFFRHAFKFNGLYAVPKDDSWDLRLLDGQLLGDCQWLTACVGSSGSVSQE
;
A
#
# COMPACT_ATOMS: atom_id res chain seq x y z
N MET A 1 19.95 7.20 20.30
CA MET A 1 20.37 7.02 18.88
C MET A 1 19.20 7.04 17.90
N TRP A 2 17.98 6.64 18.32
CA TRP A 2 16.76 6.65 17.51
C TRP A 2 16.07 8.03 17.35
N PHE A 3 16.38 9.01 18.20
CA PHE A 3 15.71 10.33 18.21
C PHE A 3 16.24 11.36 17.20
N TYR A 4 17.39 11.12 16.56
CA TYR A 4 18.03 12.12 15.68
C TYR A 4 17.80 11.86 14.17
N VAL A 5 17.21 10.72 13.81
CA VAL A 5 17.11 10.20 12.43
C VAL A 5 15.94 10.83 11.63
N ARG A 6 15.05 11.59 12.29
CA ARG A 6 13.70 11.89 11.79
C ARG A 6 13.47 13.16 10.97
N LYS A 7 14.49 13.93 10.55
CA LYS A 7 14.24 15.26 9.92
C LYS A 7 14.74 15.51 8.50
N ARG A 8 15.39 14.57 7.79
CA ARG A 8 16.00 14.91 6.49
C ARG A 8 15.94 13.79 5.45
N LEU A 9 14.74 13.50 4.96
CA LEU A 9 14.52 12.83 3.67
C LEU A 9 14.80 13.84 2.54
N SER A 10 16.02 13.86 2.00
CA SER A 10 16.45 14.85 1.02
C SER A 10 16.20 14.41 -0.43
N ARG A 11 15.34 15.16 -1.13
CA ARG A 11 15.35 15.69 -2.52
C ARG A 11 15.99 14.93 -3.71
N THR A 12 16.95 14.03 -3.55
CA THR A 12 17.73 13.46 -4.66
C THR A 12 17.14 12.17 -5.25
N TRP A 13 16.50 11.33 -4.44
CA TRP A 13 15.95 10.04 -4.92
C TRP A 13 14.63 10.21 -5.68
N LEU A 14 13.66 10.97 -5.13
CA LEU A 14 12.39 11.18 -5.81
C LEU A 14 12.53 11.95 -7.13
N THR A 15 13.49 12.89 -7.22
CA THR A 15 13.70 13.67 -8.44
C THR A 15 14.28 12.82 -9.57
N SER A 16 15.14 11.84 -9.28
CA SER A 16 15.65 10.90 -10.30
C SER A 16 14.58 9.89 -10.73
N PHE A 17 13.77 9.38 -9.79
CA PHE A 17 12.64 8.48 -10.10
C PHE A 17 11.56 9.18 -10.94
N LEU A 18 11.23 10.43 -10.63
CA LEU A 18 10.25 11.22 -11.39
C LEU A 18 10.80 11.74 -12.73
N LYS A 19 12.11 11.98 -12.88
CA LYS A 19 12.71 12.44 -14.15
C LYS A 19 13.12 11.32 -15.11
N HIS A 20 13.50 10.14 -14.62
CA HIS A 20 14.04 9.06 -15.45
C HIS A 20 13.35 7.69 -15.24
N GLY A 21 12.48 7.57 -14.23
CA GLY A 21 11.76 6.35 -13.88
C GLY A 21 10.32 6.29 -14.40
N ILE A 22 9.96 7.11 -15.39
CA ILE A 22 8.71 6.88 -16.14
C ILE A 22 8.91 5.59 -16.93
N VAL A 23 8.48 4.49 -16.34
CA VAL A 23 8.15 3.29 -17.11
C VAL A 23 7.10 3.73 -18.13
N LYS A 24 7.31 3.42 -19.42
CA LYS A 24 6.31 3.66 -20.45
C LYS A 24 4.95 3.20 -19.91
N PHE A 25 3.94 4.07 -20.03
CA PHE A 25 2.59 3.69 -19.63
C PHE A 25 2.28 2.34 -20.29
N PRO A 26 1.86 1.33 -19.52
CA PRO A 26 1.61 0.01 -20.08
C PRO A 26 0.59 0.11 -21.19
N ASP A 27 0.74 -0.72 -22.22
CA ASP A 27 -0.23 -0.77 -23.30
C ASP A 27 -1.61 -1.19 -22.76
N SER A 28 -2.66 -0.90 -23.54
CA SER A 28 -4.05 -1.15 -23.15
C SER A 28 -4.31 -2.62 -22.79
N SER A 29 -3.62 -3.57 -23.42
CA SER A 29 -3.77 -5.01 -23.14
C SER A 29 -3.17 -5.35 -21.77
N THR A 30 -1.98 -4.83 -21.47
CA THR A 30 -1.35 -4.99 -20.15
C THR A 30 -2.22 -4.41 -19.04
N VAL A 31 -2.78 -3.21 -19.25
CA VAL A 31 -3.71 -2.58 -18.30
C VAL A 31 -4.95 -3.46 -18.10
N LEU A 32 -5.54 -3.96 -19.19
CA LEU A 32 -6.73 -4.81 -19.14
C LEU A 32 -6.46 -6.12 -18.38
N ILE A 33 -5.37 -6.82 -18.70
CA ILE A 33 -4.99 -8.08 -18.06
C ILE A 33 -4.80 -7.89 -16.56
N LYS A 34 -4.08 -6.84 -16.14
CA LYS A 34 -3.87 -6.57 -14.70
C LYS A 34 -5.15 -6.16 -13.99
N ARG A 35 -6.02 -5.39 -14.63
CA ARG A 35 -7.33 -5.04 -14.07
C ARG A 35 -8.21 -6.29 -13.86
N LEU A 36 -8.20 -7.22 -14.81
CA LEU A 36 -8.94 -8.48 -14.69
C LEU A 36 -8.36 -9.38 -13.59
N ASP A 37 -7.03 -9.49 -13.49
CA ASP A 37 -6.34 -10.19 -12.39
C ASP A 37 -6.73 -9.63 -11.03
N PHE A 38 -6.70 -8.30 -10.88
CA PHE A 38 -7.09 -7.63 -9.63
C PHE A 38 -8.56 -7.90 -9.28
N ARG A 39 -9.45 -7.79 -10.27
CA ARG A 39 -10.88 -8.05 -10.08
C ARG A 39 -11.12 -9.49 -9.64
N GLN A 40 -10.44 -10.46 -10.25
CA GLN A 40 -10.57 -11.87 -9.91
C GLN A 40 -10.06 -12.14 -8.50
N LYS A 41 -8.88 -11.64 -8.12
CA LYS A 41 -8.34 -11.78 -6.76
C LYS A 41 -9.26 -11.18 -5.71
N LEU A 42 -9.77 -9.98 -5.95
CA LEU A 42 -10.73 -9.34 -5.04
C LEU A 42 -12.05 -10.12 -4.95
N GLN A 43 -12.53 -10.73 -6.05
CA GLN A 43 -13.69 -11.61 -6.02
C GLN A 43 -13.44 -12.84 -5.16
N THR A 44 -12.30 -13.52 -5.34
CA THR A 44 -11.90 -14.67 -4.54
C THR A 44 -11.79 -14.32 -3.05
N LEU A 45 -11.22 -13.15 -2.72
CA LEU A 45 -11.17 -12.67 -1.33
C LEU A 45 -12.57 -12.35 -0.77
N ALA A 46 -13.47 -11.79 -1.57
CA ALA A 46 -14.85 -11.53 -1.14
C ALA A 46 -15.61 -12.82 -0.80
N GLU A 47 -15.30 -13.92 -1.47
CA GLU A 47 -15.94 -15.22 -1.21
C GLU A 47 -15.32 -15.97 -0.02
N SER A 48 -14.05 -15.69 0.28
CA SER A 48 -13.26 -16.52 1.21
C SER A 48 -12.96 -15.84 2.55
N LEU A 49 -12.87 -14.51 2.57
CA LEU A 49 -12.48 -13.78 3.79
C LEU A 49 -13.63 -13.65 4.79
N PRO A 50 -13.32 -13.59 6.10
CA PRO A 50 -14.30 -13.36 7.14
C PRO A 50 -15.18 -12.11 6.89
N PRO A 51 -16.46 -12.12 7.34
CA PRO A 51 -17.41 -11.03 7.10
C PRO A 51 -16.89 -9.62 7.46
N ARG A 52 -16.02 -9.51 8.47
CA ARG A 52 -15.43 -8.24 8.92
C ARG A 52 -14.61 -7.50 7.85
N PHE A 53 -14.06 -8.20 6.86
CA PHE A 53 -13.31 -7.58 5.77
C PHE A 53 -14.18 -7.21 4.55
N GLN A 54 -15.41 -7.71 4.49
CA GLN A 54 -16.28 -7.57 3.31
C GLN A 54 -16.58 -6.12 2.91
N PRO A 55 -16.80 -5.17 3.85
CA PRO A 55 -16.99 -3.77 3.47
C PRO A 55 -15.79 -3.19 2.71
N LEU A 56 -14.57 -3.50 3.16
CA LEU A 56 -13.33 -3.01 2.55
C LEU A 56 -13.02 -3.71 1.23
N VAL A 57 -13.25 -5.02 1.13
CA VAL A 57 -13.09 -5.75 -0.15
C VAL A 57 -14.09 -5.23 -1.18
N SER A 58 -15.35 -4.99 -0.78
CA SER A 58 -16.39 -4.43 -1.67
C SER A 58 -16.02 -3.03 -2.13
N TYR A 59 -15.57 -2.17 -1.20
CA TYR A 59 -15.05 -0.84 -1.54
C TYR A 59 -13.93 -0.90 -2.58
N CYS A 60 -13.00 -1.84 -2.46
CA CYS A 60 -11.93 -2.02 -3.44
C CYS A 60 -12.46 -2.46 -4.81
N LYS A 61 -13.42 -3.39 -4.85
CA LYS A 61 -14.03 -3.86 -6.10
C LYS A 61 -14.78 -2.75 -6.83
N ASP A 62 -15.57 -1.97 -6.10
CA ASP A 62 -16.45 -0.93 -6.65
C ASP A 62 -15.69 0.31 -7.14
N ASN A 63 -14.46 0.49 -6.64
CA ASN A 63 -13.59 1.62 -7.00
C ASN A 63 -12.35 1.19 -7.79
N LEU A 64 -12.28 -0.06 -8.27
CA LEU A 64 -11.09 -0.60 -8.96
C LEU A 64 -10.73 0.19 -10.23
N GLN A 65 -11.71 0.78 -10.92
CA GLN A 65 -11.50 1.63 -12.08
C GLN A 65 -10.59 2.83 -11.81
N PHE A 66 -10.57 3.35 -10.57
CA PHE A 66 -9.70 4.47 -10.22
C PHE A 66 -8.23 4.06 -10.12
N VAL A 67 -7.94 2.80 -9.78
CA VAL A 67 -6.57 2.25 -9.72
C VAL A 67 -5.94 2.17 -11.10
N PHE A 68 -6.74 1.80 -12.11
CA PHE A 68 -6.31 1.63 -13.51
C PHE A 68 -6.64 2.85 -14.39
N GLY A 69 -7.05 3.96 -13.78
CA GLY A 69 -7.30 5.21 -14.48
C GLY A 69 -6.01 5.82 -15.02
N SER A 70 -6.09 6.60 -16.10
CA SER A 70 -4.94 7.27 -16.71
C SER A 70 -4.24 8.28 -15.80
N THR A 71 -4.88 8.66 -14.68
CA THR A 71 -4.36 9.61 -13.70
C THR A 71 -3.46 8.97 -12.65
N ILE A 72 -3.44 7.64 -12.54
CA ILE A 72 -2.56 6.90 -11.64
C ILE A 72 -1.31 6.46 -12.40
N PRO A 73 -0.10 6.89 -11.98
CA PRO A 73 1.13 6.46 -12.60
C PRO A 73 1.40 4.98 -12.29
N TRP A 74 1.95 4.26 -13.27
CA TRP A 74 2.52 2.94 -13.04
C TRP A 74 3.97 3.07 -12.64
N CYS A 75 4.38 2.37 -11.59
CA CYS A 75 5.72 2.44 -11.02
C CYS A 75 6.29 1.05 -10.79
N LEU A 76 7.62 0.97 -10.71
CA LEU A 76 8.29 -0.21 -10.19
C LEU A 76 7.99 -0.35 -8.70
N ASN A 77 7.31 -1.43 -8.33
CA ASN A 77 6.97 -1.80 -6.96
C ASN A 77 7.94 -2.91 -6.50
N HIS A 78 8.36 -2.89 -5.23
CA HIS A 78 9.40 -3.79 -4.70
C HIS A 78 8.99 -5.28 -4.60
N GLY A 79 7.70 -5.57 -4.39
CA GLY A 79 7.21 -6.94 -4.21
C GLY A 79 7.41 -7.50 -2.80
N ASP A 80 8.55 -7.21 -2.18
CA ASP A 80 8.90 -7.68 -0.82
C ASP A 80 9.52 -6.59 0.08
N LEU A 81 8.90 -5.41 0.20
CA LEU A 81 9.52 -4.32 0.99
C LEU A 81 9.31 -4.56 2.49
N CYS A 82 10.40 -4.84 3.20
CA CYS A 82 10.47 -4.98 4.65
C CYS A 82 11.74 -4.32 5.21
N ASP A 83 11.85 -4.29 6.54
CA ASP A 83 13.00 -3.74 7.26
C ASP A 83 14.34 -4.38 6.87
N THR A 84 14.38 -5.68 6.59
CA THR A 84 15.60 -6.37 6.14
C THR A 84 16.03 -6.01 4.72
N ASN A 85 15.11 -5.45 3.91
CA ASN A 85 15.36 -5.06 2.52
C ASN A 85 15.66 -3.56 2.36
N ILE A 86 15.72 -2.83 3.48
CA ILE A 86 16.01 -1.39 3.54
C ILE A 86 17.38 -1.18 4.17
N ILE A 87 18.33 -0.61 3.41
CA ILE A 87 19.68 -0.28 3.89
C ILE A 87 19.72 1.18 4.32
N ILE A 88 20.10 1.42 5.56
CA ILE A 88 20.27 2.75 6.15
C ILE A 88 21.75 3.00 6.46
N ASP A 89 22.24 4.20 6.17
CA ASP A 89 23.53 4.68 6.64
C ASP A 89 23.46 4.89 8.17
N PRO A 90 24.25 4.16 8.97
CA PRO A 90 24.18 4.25 10.43
C PRO A 90 24.63 5.60 10.99
N LEU A 91 25.43 6.37 10.25
CA LEU A 91 25.92 7.68 10.67
C LEU A 91 24.90 8.78 10.39
N THR A 92 24.22 8.70 9.24
CA THR A 92 23.31 9.79 8.80
C THR A 92 21.83 9.44 8.95
N GLY A 93 21.49 8.18 9.16
CA GLY A 93 20.12 7.69 9.17
C GLY A 93 19.42 7.77 7.81
N LYS A 94 20.17 8.01 6.73
CA LYS A 94 19.62 8.12 5.38
C LYS A 94 19.44 6.76 4.74
N LEU A 95 18.38 6.62 3.95
CA LEU A 95 18.22 5.50 3.03
C LEU A 95 19.41 5.46 2.06
N SER A 96 20.21 4.41 2.17
CA SER A 96 21.37 4.15 1.31
C SER A 96 21.02 3.21 0.16
N GLY A 97 20.01 2.35 0.33
CA GLY A 97 19.59 1.44 -0.71
C GLY A 97 18.35 0.63 -0.34
N VAL A 98 17.75 0.04 -1.38
CA VAL A 98 16.69 -0.96 -1.27
C VAL A 98 17.15 -2.16 -2.09
N ILE A 99 17.14 -3.34 -1.48
CA ILE A 99 17.70 -4.58 -2.05
C ILE A 99 16.63 -5.67 -2.16
N ASP A 100 16.95 -6.74 -2.88
CA ASP A 100 16.04 -7.88 -3.11
C ASP A 100 14.80 -7.54 -3.96
N TRP A 101 15.07 -7.12 -5.20
CA TRP A 101 14.04 -6.79 -6.19
C TRP A 101 13.50 -8.01 -6.94
N ALA A 102 13.70 -9.24 -6.44
CA ALA A 102 13.31 -10.47 -7.14
C ALA A 102 11.80 -10.53 -7.41
N GLU A 103 10.98 -9.98 -6.51
CA GLU A 103 9.52 -9.87 -6.64
C GLU A 103 9.05 -8.54 -7.27
N GLY A 104 10.00 -7.74 -7.79
CA GLY A 104 9.73 -6.43 -8.34
C GLY A 104 8.77 -6.49 -9.54
N SER A 105 7.77 -5.60 -9.57
CA SER A 105 6.81 -5.56 -10.67
C SER A 105 6.30 -4.16 -10.98
N ILE A 106 5.96 -3.92 -12.25
CA ILE A 106 5.34 -2.66 -12.69
C ILE A 106 3.84 -2.75 -12.40
N LEU A 107 3.36 -1.93 -11.47
CA LEU A 107 1.96 -1.86 -11.02
C LEU A 107 1.54 -0.40 -10.79
N PRO A 108 0.23 -0.10 -10.73
CA PRO A 108 -0.25 1.23 -10.35
C PRO A 108 0.32 1.67 -9.00
N PHE A 109 0.70 2.95 -8.89
CA PHE A 109 1.19 3.52 -7.65
C PHE A 109 0.16 3.34 -6.53
N GLY A 110 0.65 2.96 -5.36
CA GLY A 110 -0.17 2.59 -4.20
C GLY A 110 -0.17 1.08 -3.93
N CYS A 111 0.02 0.24 -4.95
CA CYS A 111 -0.04 -1.21 -4.77
C CYS A 111 1.03 -1.76 -3.80
N ALA A 112 2.19 -1.11 -3.65
CA ALA A 112 3.21 -1.48 -2.66
C ALA A 112 3.19 -0.64 -1.37
N LEU A 113 2.18 0.21 -1.14
CA LEU A 113 2.10 0.98 0.10
C LEU A 113 1.80 0.12 1.33
N TRP A 114 1.53 -1.17 1.18
CA TRP A 114 1.58 -2.12 2.31
C TRP A 114 2.98 -2.17 2.95
N GLY A 115 4.04 -1.90 2.19
CA GLY A 115 5.39 -1.77 2.73
C GLY A 115 5.54 -0.55 3.64
N LEU A 116 4.79 0.53 3.38
CA LEU A 116 4.72 1.68 4.29
C LEU A 116 4.08 1.27 5.63
N GLU A 117 2.99 0.50 5.61
CA GLU A 117 2.42 0.00 6.88
C GLU A 117 3.43 -0.83 7.66
N THR A 118 4.20 -1.67 6.95
CA THR A 118 5.18 -2.57 7.57
C THR A 118 6.31 -1.81 8.28
N VAL A 119 6.67 -0.61 7.82
CA VAL A 119 7.69 0.22 8.48
C VAL A 119 7.16 1.13 9.58
N LEU A 120 5.83 1.26 9.71
CA LEU A 120 5.17 2.13 10.70
C LEU A 120 4.73 1.38 11.97
N GLY A 121 4.94 0.07 12.02
CA GLY A 121 4.56 -0.77 13.14
C GLY A 121 5.22 -2.13 13.05
N ARG A 122 4.81 -3.02 13.96
CA ARG A 122 5.31 -4.40 14.03
C ARG A 122 4.22 -5.35 14.50
N PHE A 123 4.37 -6.63 14.17
CA PHE A 123 3.57 -7.66 14.80
C PHE A 123 4.15 -7.97 16.19
N ASP A 124 3.33 -7.84 17.23
CA ASP A 124 3.69 -8.24 18.59
C ASP A 124 3.29 -9.70 18.81
N PHE A 125 4.28 -10.59 18.82
CA PHE A 125 4.02 -12.04 18.93
C PHE A 125 3.51 -12.46 20.32
N GLU A 126 3.79 -11.69 21.37
CA GLU A 126 3.31 -12.00 22.73
C GLU A 126 1.82 -11.67 22.85
N LYS A 127 1.40 -10.52 22.30
CA LYS A 127 0.00 -10.11 22.27
C LYS A 127 -0.79 -10.75 21.12
N GLY A 128 -0.08 -11.21 20.09
CA GLY A 128 -0.66 -11.74 18.87
C GLY A 128 -1.46 -10.70 18.10
N GLU A 129 -0.98 -9.46 18.04
CA GLU A 129 -1.65 -8.33 17.36
C GLU A 129 -0.64 -7.41 16.65
N TRP A 130 -1.12 -6.63 15.70
CA TRP A 130 -0.32 -5.56 15.09
C TRP A 130 -0.30 -4.34 15.99
N VAL A 131 0.88 -3.78 16.23
CA VAL A 131 1.09 -2.60 17.07
C VAL A 131 1.81 -1.53 16.23
N TYR A 132 1.19 -0.37 16.10
CA TYR A 132 1.82 0.79 15.48
C TYR A 132 2.80 1.48 16.43
N ASP A 133 3.84 2.09 15.87
CA ASP A 133 4.73 2.96 16.63
C ASP A 133 3.99 4.20 17.15
N GLU A 134 4.36 4.68 18.34
CA GLU A 134 3.75 5.88 18.95
C GLU A 134 3.80 7.11 18.04
N GLN A 135 4.81 7.18 17.17
CA GLN A 135 5.03 8.30 16.26
C GLN A 135 4.59 7.99 14.83
N ARG A 136 3.71 6.99 14.63
CA ARG A 136 3.20 6.56 13.33
C ARG A 136 2.52 7.70 12.57
N GLU A 137 1.68 8.49 13.23
CA GLU A 137 0.97 9.60 12.59
C GLU A 137 1.95 10.64 12.02
N ASP A 138 2.96 11.03 12.79
CA ASP A 138 4.01 11.96 12.35
C ASP A 138 4.78 11.42 11.14
N LEU A 139 5.11 10.12 11.14
CA LEU A 139 5.84 9.49 10.03
C LEU A 139 4.98 9.37 8.77
N GLU A 140 3.71 8.99 8.91
CA GLU A 140 2.79 8.90 7.78
C GLU A 140 2.53 10.29 7.19
N ASN A 141 2.34 11.32 8.03
CA ASN A 141 2.21 12.70 7.59
C ASN A 141 3.48 13.17 6.85
N LEU A 142 4.66 12.90 7.42
CA LEU A 142 5.94 13.22 6.78
C LEU A 142 6.10 12.52 5.41
N PHE A 143 5.72 11.25 5.31
CA PHE A 143 5.72 10.52 4.05
C PHE A 143 4.84 11.21 3.01
N TRP A 144 3.59 11.51 3.36
CA TRP A 144 2.64 12.10 2.43
C TRP A 144 2.97 13.56 2.07
N GLU A 145 3.50 14.34 3.00
CA GLU A 145 4.01 15.69 2.73
C GLU A 145 5.20 15.65 1.77
N THR A 146 6.16 14.76 2.03
CA THR A 146 7.31 14.57 1.15
C THR A 146 6.86 14.10 -0.23
N PHE A 147 5.91 13.17 -0.32
CA PHE A 147 5.36 12.72 -1.59
C PHE A 147 4.74 13.89 -2.37
N ARG A 148 3.82 14.63 -1.75
CA ARG A 148 3.14 15.79 -2.36
C ARG A 148 4.11 16.91 -2.75
N SER A 149 5.20 17.11 -1.99
CA SER A 149 6.19 18.13 -2.33
C SER A 149 6.93 17.82 -3.64
N HIS A 150 6.91 16.58 -4.10
CA HIS A 150 7.57 16.15 -5.34
C HIS A 150 6.60 15.93 -6.49
N VAL A 151 5.38 15.43 -6.23
CA VAL A 151 4.39 15.15 -7.30
C VAL A 151 3.36 16.26 -7.49
N GLY A 152 3.31 17.23 -6.57
CA GLY A 152 2.30 18.29 -6.56
C GLY A 152 1.00 17.87 -5.86
N SER A 153 -0.06 18.66 -6.08
CA SER A 153 -1.38 18.38 -5.53
C SER A 153 -2.07 17.25 -6.28
N LEU A 154 -2.74 16.37 -5.53
CA LEU A 154 -3.51 15.26 -6.08
C LEU A 154 -4.97 15.67 -6.27
N ASN A 155 -5.54 15.36 -7.43
CA ASN A 155 -6.98 15.52 -7.65
C ASN A 155 -7.79 14.43 -6.91
N PRO A 156 -9.11 14.58 -6.73
CA PRO A 156 -9.93 13.61 -6.00
C PRO A 156 -9.88 12.18 -6.56
N ALA A 157 -9.82 12.02 -7.89
CA ALA A 157 -9.72 10.71 -8.53
C ALA A 157 -8.37 10.04 -8.26
N GLN A 158 -7.27 10.81 -8.25
CA GLN A 158 -5.95 10.32 -7.89
C GLN A 158 -5.89 9.90 -6.42
N LYS A 159 -6.41 10.73 -5.51
CA LYS A 159 -6.48 10.38 -4.08
C LYS A 159 -7.23 9.07 -3.89
N ARG A 160 -8.41 8.94 -4.52
CA ARG A 160 -9.21 7.71 -4.46
C ARG A 160 -8.48 6.51 -5.08
N GLY A 161 -7.87 6.66 -6.24
CA GLY A 161 -7.11 5.58 -6.89
C GLY A 161 -5.93 5.10 -6.03
N ILE A 162 -5.19 6.02 -5.41
CA ILE A 162 -4.08 5.68 -4.49
C ILE A 162 -4.60 4.98 -3.24
N THR A 163 -5.69 5.46 -2.63
CA THR A 163 -6.33 4.81 -1.48
C THR A 163 -6.75 3.38 -1.82
N VAL A 164 -7.44 3.19 -2.95
CA VAL A 164 -7.93 1.86 -3.38
C VAL A 164 -6.75 0.94 -3.73
N ALA A 165 -5.69 1.47 -4.35
CA ALA A 165 -4.47 0.73 -4.66
C ALA A 165 -3.73 0.29 -3.38
N ARG A 166 -3.61 1.17 -2.36
CA ARG A 166 -3.04 0.84 -1.04
C ARG A 166 -3.81 -0.28 -0.37
N LEU A 167 -5.15 -0.15 -0.32
CA LEU A 167 -6.02 -1.17 0.27
C LEU A 167 -5.93 -2.52 -0.47
N THR A 168 -5.98 -2.48 -1.80
CA THR A 168 -5.87 -3.68 -2.62
C THR A 168 -4.50 -4.34 -2.45
N GLY A 169 -3.43 -3.54 -2.35
CA GLY A 169 -2.08 -4.01 -2.05
C GLY A 169 -1.98 -4.73 -0.71
N LEU A 170 -2.57 -4.17 0.34
CA LEU A 170 -2.63 -4.78 1.68
C LEU A 170 -3.35 -6.13 1.65
N PHE A 171 -4.51 -6.19 1.00
CA PHE A 171 -5.23 -7.46 0.80
C PHE A 171 -4.39 -8.47 0.02
N PHE A 172 -3.80 -8.08 -1.10
CA PHE A 172 -3.07 -9.03 -1.94
C PHE A 172 -1.81 -9.56 -1.26
N ARG A 173 -1.13 -8.72 -0.49
CA ARG A 173 0.08 -9.12 0.25
C ARG A 173 -0.27 -10.01 1.43
N HIS A 174 -1.30 -9.68 2.20
CA HIS A 174 -1.50 -10.28 3.52
C HIS A 174 -2.69 -11.22 3.64
N ALA A 175 -3.61 -11.24 2.66
CA ALA A 175 -4.79 -12.11 2.65
C ALA A 175 -4.62 -13.38 1.79
N PHE A 176 -3.51 -13.50 1.06
CA PHE A 176 -3.13 -14.72 0.34
C PHE A 176 -1.95 -15.44 1.03
N LYS A 177 -1.88 -16.75 0.86
CA LYS A 177 -0.73 -17.61 1.17
C LYS A 177 -0.41 -18.50 -0.02
N PHE A 178 0.83 -18.96 -0.13
CA PHE A 178 1.19 -19.94 -1.15
C PHE A 178 0.82 -21.36 -0.71
N ASN A 179 0.12 -22.08 -1.58
CA ASN A 179 -0.08 -23.52 -1.51
C ASN A 179 0.58 -24.15 -2.74
N GLY A 180 1.84 -24.55 -2.59
CA GLY A 180 2.69 -24.92 -3.72
C GLY A 180 2.93 -23.73 -4.65
N LEU A 181 2.52 -23.86 -5.92
CA LEU A 181 2.68 -22.81 -6.93
C LEU A 181 1.53 -21.80 -6.99
N TYR A 182 0.48 -22.00 -6.18
CA TYR A 182 -0.75 -21.22 -6.26
C TYR A 182 -0.90 -20.31 -5.05
N ALA A 183 -1.28 -19.06 -5.28
CA ALA A 183 -1.76 -18.17 -4.22
C ALA A 183 -3.22 -18.54 -3.88
N VAL A 184 -3.46 -18.91 -2.63
CA VAL A 184 -4.80 -19.24 -2.10
C VAL A 184 -5.16 -18.29 -0.97
N PRO A 185 -6.43 -17.96 -0.75
CA PRO A 185 -6.84 -17.13 0.38
C PRO A 185 -6.40 -17.75 1.70
N LYS A 186 -6.00 -16.91 2.65
CA LYS A 186 -5.81 -17.32 4.04
C LYS A 186 -7.17 -17.63 4.68
N ASP A 187 -7.15 -18.62 5.56
CA ASP A 187 -8.26 -18.95 6.43
C ASP A 187 -8.31 -17.98 7.63
N ASP A 188 -9.40 -17.99 8.39
CA ASP A 188 -9.59 -17.18 9.59
C ASP A 188 -8.74 -17.66 10.79
N SER A 189 -7.46 -17.92 10.54
CA SER A 189 -6.47 -18.34 11.51
C SER A 189 -5.62 -17.16 11.99
N TRP A 190 -4.53 -17.44 12.70
CA TRP A 190 -3.56 -16.42 13.14
C TRP A 190 -3.02 -15.57 11.97
N ASP A 191 -3.05 -16.11 10.75
CA ASP A 191 -2.55 -15.52 9.52
C ASP A 191 -3.20 -14.18 9.13
N LEU A 192 -4.44 -13.91 9.60
CA LEU A 192 -5.19 -12.69 9.30
C LEU A 192 -5.08 -11.60 10.38
N ARG A 193 -4.48 -11.88 11.54
CA ARG A 193 -4.38 -10.89 12.64
C ARG A 193 -3.58 -9.65 12.28
N LEU A 194 -2.60 -9.81 11.38
CA LEU A 194 -1.86 -8.68 10.82
C LEU A 194 -2.79 -7.78 10.01
N LEU A 195 -3.66 -8.38 9.18
CA LEU A 195 -4.64 -7.66 8.39
C LEU A 195 -5.72 -7.02 9.29
N ASP A 196 -6.11 -7.69 10.37
CA ASP A 196 -7.02 -7.13 11.38
C ASP A 196 -6.46 -5.83 11.96
N GLY A 197 -5.21 -5.81 12.42
CA GLY A 197 -4.67 -4.59 13.01
C GLY A 197 -4.31 -3.50 11.99
N GLN A 198 -3.92 -3.87 10.76
CA GLN A 198 -3.65 -2.89 9.70
C GLN A 198 -4.91 -2.29 9.06
N LEU A 199 -6.03 -3.00 9.05
CA LEU A 199 -7.28 -2.55 8.40
C LEU A 199 -8.41 -2.21 9.36
N LEU A 200 -8.49 -2.88 10.50
CA LEU A 200 -9.63 -2.80 11.44
C LEU A 200 -9.23 -2.30 12.83
N GLY A 201 -7.92 -2.17 13.11
CA GLY A 201 -7.40 -1.54 14.33
C GLY A 201 -7.64 -0.03 14.35
N ASP A 202 -6.86 0.71 15.14
CA ASP A 202 -6.93 2.18 15.20
C ASP A 202 -6.36 2.82 13.92
N CYS A 203 -7.13 2.74 12.84
CA CYS A 203 -6.75 3.21 11.51
C CYS A 203 -7.55 4.45 11.15
N GLN A 204 -7.23 5.57 11.79
CA GLN A 204 -7.83 6.88 11.48
C GLN A 204 -7.73 7.24 9.99
N TRP A 205 -6.65 6.83 9.30
CA TRP A 205 -6.50 7.08 7.86
C TRP A 205 -7.57 6.36 7.03
N LEU A 206 -7.97 5.15 7.41
CA LEU A 206 -9.02 4.38 6.72
C LEU A 206 -10.37 5.07 6.87
N THR A 207 -10.70 5.49 8.08
CA THR A 207 -11.94 6.21 8.38
C THR A 207 -12.00 7.52 7.60
N ALA A 208 -10.91 8.29 7.53
CA ALA A 208 -10.83 9.51 6.74
C ALA A 208 -10.97 9.27 5.23
N CYS A 209 -10.36 8.19 4.72
CA CYS A 209 -10.34 7.88 3.29
C CYS A 209 -11.66 7.29 2.78
N VAL A 210 -12.31 6.42 3.56
CA VAL A 210 -13.55 5.74 3.16
C VAL A 210 -14.78 6.57 3.55
N GLY A 211 -14.79 7.20 4.72
CA GLY A 211 -15.92 7.99 5.24
C GLY A 211 -16.21 9.28 4.45
N SER A 212 -15.20 9.88 3.82
CA SER A 212 -15.35 11.09 2.98
C SER A 212 -16.02 10.82 1.61
N SER A 213 -16.34 9.56 1.29
CA SER A 213 -16.98 9.18 0.02
C SER A 213 -18.50 8.95 0.11
N GLY A 214 -19.09 9.04 1.31
CA GLY A 214 -20.51 8.81 1.57
C GLY A 214 -21.44 10.03 1.45
N SER A 215 -20.91 11.23 1.25
CA SER A 215 -21.74 12.44 1.05
C SER A 215 -21.79 12.82 -0.44
N VAL A 216 -22.56 12.07 -1.23
CA VAL A 216 -23.15 12.62 -2.44
C VAL A 216 -24.63 12.79 -2.14
N SER A 217 -25.01 14.06 -2.00
CA SER A 217 -26.33 14.54 -1.65
C SER A 217 -27.41 13.94 -2.55
N GLN A 218 -28.49 13.47 -1.92
CA GLN A 218 -29.81 13.52 -2.55
C GLN A 218 -30.21 15.00 -2.60
N GLU A 219 -30.24 15.56 -3.81
CA GLU A 219 -31.16 16.63 -4.20
C GLU A 219 -31.80 16.22 -5.53
#